data_AF-A0A2R5FWT2-F1
#
_entry.id   AF-A0A2R5FWT2-F1
#
_cell.length_a   1.000
_cell.length_b   1.000
_cell.length_c   1.000
_cell.angle_alpha   90.00
_cell.angle_beta   90.00
_cell.angle_gamma   90.00
#
_symmetry.space_group_name_H-M   'P 1'
#
loop_
_entity.id
_entity.type
_entity.pdbx_description
1 polymer ?
#
loop_
_entity_poly.entity_id
_entity_poly.type
_entity_poly.pdbx_seq_one_letter_code
_entity_poly.pdbx_strand_id
1 'polypeptide(L)'
;MNFEQGLEVADEAVFTKAGTRLNHAEIAILQGSWQNKTYEEIAKETSYSVTYLKQTVGPKLWKLLTEALGEKVTKTNFQLALERRWRSTLDMPSVKTRFENQLSEDRQSEQSLENEVQQNQFAIPRTDCQDRSLPTVD
;
A
#
# COMPACT_ATOMS: atom_id res chain seq x y z
N MET A 1 12.12 1.71 2.06
CA MET A 1 11.38 2.46 3.10
C MET A 1 12.39 3.01 4.09
N ASN A 2 12.27 4.27 4.50
CA ASN A 2 13.13 4.84 5.56
C ASN A 2 12.66 4.40 6.94
N PHE A 3 13.53 4.43 7.94
CA PHE A 3 13.17 4.08 9.32
C PHE A 3 12.05 4.98 9.87
N GLU A 4 12.13 6.31 9.65
CA GLU A 4 11.11 7.25 10.12
C GLU A 4 9.73 6.94 9.53
N GLN A 5 9.66 6.68 8.22
CA GLN A 5 8.41 6.25 7.58
C GLN A 5 7.91 4.92 8.15
N GLY A 6 8.83 3.98 8.40
CA GLY A 6 8.51 2.70 9.02
C GLY A 6 7.91 2.86 10.41
N LEU A 7 8.51 3.75 11.19
CA LEU A 7 8.07 4.08 12.53
C LEU A 7 6.69 4.71 12.52
N GLU A 8 6.43 5.65 11.61
CA GLU A 8 5.13 6.32 11.48
C GLU A 8 4.01 5.32 11.15
N VAL A 9 4.23 4.41 10.19
CA VAL A 9 3.27 3.35 9.85
C VAL A 9 3.02 2.41 11.02
N ALA A 10 4.07 2.02 11.73
CA ALA A 10 3.94 1.18 12.91
C ALA A 10 3.13 1.88 14.00
N ASP A 11 3.44 3.14 14.27
CA ASP A 11 2.77 3.95 15.28
C ASP A 11 1.29 4.18 14.95
N GLU A 12 0.96 4.46 13.69
CA GLU A 12 -0.42 4.55 13.22
C GLU A 12 -1.18 3.22 13.36
N ALA A 13 -0.55 2.10 12.98
CA ALA A 13 -1.16 0.78 13.11
C ALA A 13 -1.46 0.44 14.58
N VAL A 14 -0.53 0.76 15.48
CA VAL A 14 -0.68 0.58 16.93
C VAL A 14 -1.75 1.51 17.49
N PHE A 15 -1.75 2.79 17.09
CA PHE A 15 -2.74 3.77 17.51
C PHE A 15 -4.17 3.36 17.10
N THR A 16 -4.33 2.82 15.88
CA THR A 16 -5.62 2.35 15.37
C THR A 16 -6.20 1.19 16.20
N LYS A 17 -5.35 0.34 16.79
CA LYS A 17 -5.80 -0.80 17.61
C LYS A 17 -5.88 -0.53 19.09
N ALA A 18 -4.80 0.00 19.66
CA ALA A 18 -4.63 0.17 21.08
C ALA A 18 -5.12 1.56 21.55
N GLY A 19 -5.28 2.52 20.64
CA GLY A 19 -5.59 3.91 20.97
C GLY A 19 -4.41 4.67 21.59
N THR A 20 -3.24 4.02 21.70
CA THR A 20 -2.03 4.56 22.31
C THR A 20 -0.89 4.54 21.32
N ARG A 21 0.07 5.46 21.49
CA ARG A 21 1.29 5.57 20.68
C ARG A 21 2.42 4.74 21.28
N LEU A 22 3.44 4.44 20.48
CA LEU A 22 4.61 3.67 20.90
C LEU A 22 5.44 4.44 21.93
N ASN A 23 5.90 3.76 22.98
CA ASN A 23 6.78 4.33 23.98
C ASN A 23 8.25 4.31 23.52
N HIS A 24 9.11 5.13 24.13
CA HIS A 24 10.51 5.27 23.74
C HIS A 24 11.29 3.94 23.75
N ALA A 25 11.01 3.05 24.71
CA ALA A 25 11.61 1.71 24.75
C ALA A 25 11.15 0.82 23.56
N GLU A 26 9.90 0.97 23.12
CA GLU A 26 9.37 0.23 21.97
C GLU A 26 9.97 0.77 20.66
N ILE A 27 10.09 2.10 20.54
CA ILE A 27 10.77 2.76 19.42
C ILE A 27 12.23 2.31 19.32
N ALA A 28 12.94 2.24 20.45
CA ALA A 28 14.32 1.75 20.49
C ALA A 28 14.44 0.29 20.02
N ILE A 29 13.49 -0.57 20.40
CA ILE A 29 13.44 -1.96 19.90
C ILE A 29 13.17 -1.99 18.40
N LEU A 30 12.27 -1.16 17.88
CA LEU A 30 12.03 -1.05 16.44
C LEU A 30 13.28 -0.60 15.69
N GLN A 31 13.95 0.44 16.19
CA GLN A 31 15.17 0.97 15.60
C GLN A 31 16.31 -0.06 15.63
N GLY A 32 16.49 -0.71 16.76
CA GLY A 32 17.48 -1.78 16.90
C GLY A 32 17.17 -2.97 15.99
N SER A 33 15.90 -3.34 15.86
CA SER A 33 15.47 -4.38 14.92
C SER A 33 15.72 -3.97 13.47
N TRP A 34 15.56 -2.68 13.14
CA TRP A 34 15.85 -2.14 11.81
C TRP A 34 17.33 -2.24 11.45
N GLN A 35 18.19 -2.02 12.45
CA GLN A 35 19.65 -2.11 12.33
C GLN A 35 20.19 -3.54 12.60
N ASN A 36 19.32 -4.54 12.72
CA ASN A 36 19.68 -5.92 13.09
C ASN A 36 20.44 -6.06 14.42
N LYS A 37 20.37 -5.08 15.31
CA LYS A 37 20.98 -5.11 16.65
C LYS A 37 20.30 -6.12 17.56
N THR A 38 21.06 -6.63 18.51
CA THR A 38 20.60 -7.49 19.60
C THR A 38 19.97 -6.67 20.73
N TYR A 39 19.14 -7.30 21.56
CA TYR A 39 18.54 -6.63 22.73
C TYR A 39 19.60 -6.10 23.71
N GLU A 40 20.78 -6.71 23.74
CA GLU A 40 21.90 -6.29 24.57
C GLU A 40 22.51 -4.97 24.09
N GLU A 41 22.70 -4.81 22.79
CA GLU A 41 23.20 -3.56 22.20
C GLU A 41 22.18 -2.43 22.37
N ILE A 42 20.90 -2.71 22.15
CA ILE A 42 19.82 -1.73 22.31
C ILE A 42 19.76 -1.26 23.77
N ALA A 43 19.84 -2.19 24.73
CA ALA A 43 19.87 -1.89 26.16
C ALA A 43 21.07 -1.00 26.54
N LYS A 44 22.25 -1.28 25.98
CA LYS A 44 23.46 -0.45 26.20
C LYS A 44 23.28 0.97 25.67
N GLU A 45 22.64 1.12 24.51
CA GLU A 45 22.41 2.44 23.88
C GLU A 45 21.34 3.25 24.61
N THR A 46 20.31 2.59 25.12
CA THR A 46 19.13 3.24 25.73
C THR A 46 19.13 3.23 27.26
N SER A 47 20.18 2.69 27.87
CA SER A 47 20.31 2.50 29.33
C SER A 47 19.16 1.71 29.99
N TYR A 48 18.39 0.95 29.20
CA TYR A 48 17.36 0.03 29.72
C TYR A 48 17.97 -1.31 30.12
N SER A 49 17.28 -2.04 31.00
CA SER A 49 17.68 -3.41 31.33
C SER A 49 17.38 -4.36 30.16
N VAL A 50 18.37 -5.18 29.79
CA VAL A 50 18.24 -6.23 28.77
C VAL A 50 17.06 -7.14 29.07
N THR A 51 16.90 -7.53 30.34
CA THR A 51 15.80 -8.40 30.80
C THR A 51 14.45 -7.74 30.55
N TYR A 52 14.33 -6.45 30.83
CA TYR A 52 13.09 -5.70 30.62
C TYR A 52 12.72 -5.61 29.13
N LEU A 53 13.69 -5.29 28.26
CA LEU A 53 13.45 -5.25 26.82
C LEU A 53 13.08 -6.62 26.25
N LYS A 54 13.75 -7.69 26.70
CA LYS A 54 13.56 -9.04 26.16
C LYS A 54 12.30 -9.73 26.69
N GLN A 55 11.95 -9.54 27.96
CA GLN A 55 10.83 -10.24 28.59
C GLN A 55 9.53 -9.43 28.59
N THR A 56 9.61 -8.11 28.72
CA THR A 56 8.42 -7.27 28.86
C THR A 56 8.10 -6.53 27.57
N VAL A 57 9.02 -5.69 27.10
CA VAL A 57 8.73 -4.76 26.00
C VAL A 57 8.66 -5.49 24.65
N GLY A 58 9.64 -6.34 24.34
CA GLY A 58 9.73 -7.05 23.06
C GLY A 58 8.49 -7.90 22.77
N PRO A 59 8.14 -8.91 23.59
CA PRO A 59 7.00 -9.77 23.33
C PRO A 59 5.68 -8.99 23.25
N LYS A 60 5.50 -7.99 24.11
CA LYS A 60 4.31 -7.12 24.11
C LYS A 60 4.20 -6.34 22.80
N LEU A 61 5.29 -5.73 22.35
CA LEU A 61 5.35 -4.97 21.11
C LEU A 61 5.03 -5.85 19.89
N TRP A 62 5.68 -7.01 19.76
CA TRP A 62 5.45 -7.92 18.63
C TRP A 62 4.03 -8.47 18.58
N LYS A 63 3.45 -8.75 19.75
CA LYS A 63 2.05 -9.18 19.85
C LYS A 63 1.11 -8.07 19.39
N LEU A 64 1.32 -6.86 19.86
CA LEU A 64 0.49 -5.71 19.50
C LEU A 64 0.58 -5.40 18.00
N LEU A 65 1.78 -5.44 17.42
CA LEU A 65 1.97 -5.31 15.97
C LEU A 65 1.29 -6.44 15.19
N THR A 66 1.36 -7.68 15.68
CA THR A 66 0.67 -8.80 15.04
C THR A 66 -0.85 -8.60 15.02
N GLU A 67 -1.42 -8.13 16.13
CA GLU A 67 -2.86 -7.81 16.23
C GLU A 67 -3.26 -6.59 15.38
N ALA A 68 -2.34 -5.64 15.21
CA ALA A 68 -2.54 -4.43 14.41
C ALA A 68 -2.43 -4.62 12.91
N LEU A 69 -1.43 -5.37 12.46
CA LEU A 69 -1.25 -5.68 11.05
C LEU A 69 -2.11 -6.85 10.61
N GLY A 70 -2.56 -7.71 11.53
CA GLY A 70 -3.30 -8.94 11.21
C GLY A 70 -2.43 -10.04 10.59
N GLU A 71 -1.11 -9.86 10.58
CA GLU A 71 -0.12 -10.84 10.12
C GLU A 71 0.89 -11.09 11.25
N LYS A 72 1.46 -12.30 11.33
CA LYS A 72 2.48 -12.65 12.32
C LYS A 72 3.75 -11.79 12.13
N VAL A 73 3.96 -10.86 13.06
CA VAL A 73 5.15 -10.00 13.08
C VAL A 73 6.20 -10.59 14.01
N THR A 74 7.42 -10.74 13.50
CA THR A 74 8.61 -11.15 14.27
C THR A 74 9.75 -10.18 13.99
N LYS A 75 10.80 -10.21 14.81
CA LYS A 75 12.01 -9.37 14.62
C LYS A 75 12.59 -9.43 13.19
N THR A 76 12.40 -10.54 12.48
CA THR A 76 12.86 -10.69 11.09
C THR A 76 11.80 -10.30 10.07
N ASN A 77 10.51 -10.50 10.39
CA ASN A 77 9.41 -10.25 9.46
C ASN A 77 8.83 -8.83 9.56
N PHE A 78 9.19 -8.04 10.58
CA PHE A 78 8.57 -6.73 10.77
C PHE A 78 8.88 -5.76 9.62
N GLN A 79 10.10 -5.77 9.09
CA GLN A 79 10.46 -4.94 7.93
C GLN A 79 9.58 -5.29 6.73
N LEU A 80 9.41 -6.59 6.46
CA LEU A 80 8.56 -7.07 5.37
C LEU A 80 7.09 -6.70 5.57
N ALA A 81 6.59 -6.83 6.81
CA ALA A 81 5.21 -6.49 7.15
C ALA A 81 4.94 -4.98 7.02
N LEU A 82 5.89 -4.14 7.44
CA LEU A 82 5.84 -2.69 7.24
C LEU A 82 5.92 -2.32 5.77
N GLU A 83 6.83 -2.94 5.01
CA GLU A 83 6.96 -2.69 3.57
C GLU A 83 5.68 -3.07 2.82
N ARG A 84 5.03 -4.17 3.19
CA ARG A 84 3.72 -4.55 2.64
C ARG A 84 2.66 -3.51 2.97
N ARG A 85 2.55 -3.08 4.23
CA ARG A 85 1.62 -2.02 4.64
C ARG A 85 1.87 -0.70 3.91
N TRP A 86 3.13 -0.34 3.73
CA TRP A 86 3.54 0.85 2.99
C TRP A 86 3.17 0.73 1.51
N ARG A 87 3.42 -0.42 0.90
CA ARG A 87 2.94 -0.68 -0.46
C ARG A 87 1.42 -0.65 -0.54
N SER A 88 0.68 -1.20 0.42
CA SER A 88 -0.79 -1.16 0.43
C SER A 88 -1.37 0.24 0.64
N THR A 89 -0.62 1.16 1.25
CA THR A 89 -1.05 2.56 1.39
C THR A 89 -0.75 3.37 0.14
N LEU A 90 0.30 3.02 -0.61
CA LEU A 90 0.64 3.64 -1.90
C LEU A 90 -0.11 3.03 -3.09
N ASP A 91 -0.44 1.74 -3.02
CA ASP A 91 -1.10 0.98 -4.07
C ASP A 91 -2.42 0.38 -3.58
N MET A 92 -3.52 0.78 -4.22
CA MET A 92 -4.78 0.04 -4.22
C MET A 92 -5.38 0.10 -5.63
N PRO A 93 -5.88 -1.01 -6.24
CA PRO A 93 -5.53 -2.41 -6.10
C PRO A 93 -4.79 -2.93 -7.34
N SER A 94 -3.78 -3.76 -7.14
CA SER A 94 -3.55 -4.88 -8.06
C SER A 94 -3.14 -6.10 -7.26
N VAL A 95 -4.18 -6.90 -6.98
CA VAL A 95 -4.14 -8.30 -6.58
C VAL A 95 -2.87 -8.99 -7.11
N LYS A 96 -2.16 -9.67 -6.20
CA LYS A 96 -1.57 -11.01 -6.36
C LYS A 96 -0.77 -11.38 -5.09
N THR A 97 -0.72 -12.58 -4.53
CA THR A 97 -1.46 -13.85 -4.63
C THR A 97 -0.87 -14.74 -3.52
N ARG A 98 -1.71 -15.53 -2.83
CA ARG A 98 -1.24 -16.86 -2.37
C ARG A 98 -2.28 -17.99 -2.56
N PHE A 99 -3.53 -17.69 -2.95
CA PHE A 99 -4.56 -18.72 -3.14
C PHE A 99 -5.27 -18.72 -4.50
N GLU A 100 -4.70 -18.09 -5.52
CA GLU A 100 -5.20 -18.23 -6.91
C GLU A 100 -4.05 -18.66 -7.82
N ASN A 101 -3.82 -19.98 -7.85
CA ASN A 101 -3.03 -20.63 -8.89
C ASN A 101 -3.81 -21.81 -9.50
N GLN A 102 -5.14 -21.73 -9.47
CA GLN A 102 -6.01 -22.70 -10.12
C GLN A 102 -7.33 -22.01 -10.45
N LEU A 103 -7.48 -21.48 -11.68
CA LEU A 103 -8.72 -21.44 -12.47
C LEU A 103 -8.51 -20.61 -13.75
N SER A 104 -8.53 -21.34 -14.87
CA SER A 104 -8.85 -20.94 -16.25
C SER A 104 -7.92 -20.00 -17.03
N GLU A 105 -6.94 -20.61 -17.73
CA GLU A 105 -6.38 -20.11 -18.99
C GLU A 105 -7.25 -20.53 -20.20
N ASP A 106 -8.55 -20.25 -20.18
CA ASP A 106 -9.44 -20.51 -21.32
C ASP A 106 -10.39 -19.33 -21.56
N ARG A 107 -9.90 -18.34 -22.33
CA ARG A 107 -10.67 -17.59 -23.35
C ARG A 107 -9.78 -16.56 -24.05
N GLN A 108 -8.83 -17.05 -24.84
CA GLN A 108 -8.30 -16.29 -25.98
C GLN A 108 -9.34 -16.36 -27.11
N SER A 109 -10.27 -15.41 -27.19
CA SER A 109 -11.09 -15.19 -28.41
C SER A 109 -12.09 -14.06 -28.20
N GLU A 110 -11.66 -12.79 -28.28
CA GLU A 110 -12.58 -11.64 -28.51
C GLU A 110 -11.83 -10.33 -28.83
N GLN A 111 -10.67 -10.41 -29.49
CA GLN A 111 -9.89 -9.22 -29.89
C GLN A 111 -9.67 -9.13 -31.41
N SER A 112 -10.54 -9.77 -32.18
CA SER A 112 -10.61 -9.68 -33.63
C SER A 112 -12.05 -9.28 -33.98
N LEU A 113 -12.23 -8.34 -34.90
CA LEU A 113 -13.49 -7.66 -35.29
C LEU A 113 -13.91 -6.46 -34.43
N GLU A 114 -13.17 -5.35 -34.53
CA GLU A 114 -13.79 -4.01 -34.42
C GLU A 114 -12.94 -2.88 -35.06
N ASN A 115 -11.68 -3.15 -35.42
CA ASN A 115 -10.82 -2.17 -36.10
C ASN A 115 -10.92 -2.15 -37.64
N GLU A 116 -12.00 -2.68 -38.23
CA GLU A 116 -12.20 -2.72 -39.69
C GLU A 116 -13.46 -1.96 -40.15
N VAL A 117 -13.77 -0.82 -39.51
CA VAL A 117 -14.94 0.01 -39.92
C VAL A 117 -14.60 1.48 -40.20
N GLN A 118 -13.38 1.96 -39.92
CA GLN A 118 -13.03 3.36 -40.24
C GLN A 118 -12.34 3.55 -41.59
N GLN A 119 -12.23 2.51 -42.41
CA GLN A 119 -11.50 2.55 -43.67
C GLN A 119 -12.35 2.09 -44.84
N ASN A 120 -13.45 2.83 -45.12
CA ASN A 120 -14.14 2.97 -46.42
C ASN A 120 -15.50 3.67 -46.20
N GLN A 121 -15.53 5.01 -46.14
CA GLN A 121 -15.86 5.89 -47.28
C GLN A 121 -17.22 5.55 -47.94
N PHE A 122 -18.24 6.39 -47.78
CA PHE A 122 -19.08 6.77 -48.91
C PHE A 122 -19.82 8.10 -48.66
N ALA A 123 -19.70 8.98 -49.65
CA ALA A 123 -20.18 10.34 -49.71
C ALA A 123 -21.71 10.46 -49.73
N ILE A 124 -22.24 11.58 -49.21
CA ILE A 124 -23.54 12.11 -49.62
C ILE A 124 -23.34 13.58 -50.02
N PRO A 125 -23.64 13.96 -51.28
CA PRO A 125 -23.55 15.34 -51.74
C PRO A 125 -24.89 16.09 -51.60
N ARG A 126 -24.81 17.42 -51.85
CA ARG A 126 -25.87 18.38 -52.25
C ARG A 126 -26.34 19.33 -51.14
N THR A 127 -26.60 20.62 -51.37
CA THR A 127 -26.39 21.58 -52.47
C THR A 127 -26.65 22.97 -51.89
N ASP A 128 -26.04 23.98 -52.50
CA ASP A 128 -26.21 25.41 -52.27
C ASP A 128 -27.64 25.94 -52.56
N CYS A 129 -27.86 27.21 -52.22
CA CYS A 129 -28.82 28.19 -52.75
C CYS A 129 -29.99 28.68 -51.87
N GLN A 130 -29.87 29.98 -51.54
CA GLN A 130 -30.83 31.08 -51.73
C GLN A 130 -31.51 31.71 -50.49
N ASP A 131 -30.98 32.88 -50.13
CA ASP A 131 -31.67 34.18 -50.08
C ASP A 131 -32.93 34.32 -49.19
N ARG A 132 -32.79 35.10 -48.11
CA ARG A 132 -33.68 36.25 -47.91
C ARG A 132 -33.08 37.33 -47.03
N SER A 133 -32.93 38.49 -47.64
CA SER A 133 -32.63 39.79 -47.05
C SER A 133 -33.72 40.26 -46.06
N LEU A 134 -33.29 40.88 -44.94
CA LEU A 134 -33.74 42.13 -44.23
C LEU A 134 -35.26 42.49 -44.11
N PRO A 135 -35.72 43.33 -43.14
CA PRO A 135 -35.02 44.50 -42.57
C PRO A 135 -35.25 44.86 -41.08
N THR A 136 -34.47 45.85 -40.67
CA THR A 136 -34.58 46.76 -39.52
C THR A 136 -35.86 47.62 -39.55
N VAL A 137 -36.50 47.84 -38.39
CA VAL A 137 -37.30 48.99 -37.89
C VAL A 137 -37.84 48.56 -36.50
N ASP A 138 -37.90 49.31 -35.40
CA ASP A 138 -37.76 50.73 -35.05
C ASP A 138 -37.03 50.81 -33.68
#